data_AF-A0A2E3SEX4-F1
#
_entry.id   AF-A0A2E3SEX4-F1
#
_cell.length_a   1.000
_cell.length_b   1.000
_cell.length_c   1.000
_cell.angle_alpha   90.00
_cell.angle_beta   90.00
_cell.angle_gamma   90.00
#
_symmetry.space_group_name_H-M   'P 1'
#
loop_
_entity.id
_entity.type
_entity.pdbx_description
1 polymer ?
#
loop_
_entity_poly.entity_id
_entity_poly.type
_entity_poly.pdbx_seq_one_letter_code
_entity_poly.pdbx_strand_id
1 'polypeptide(L)'
;MFSKKKPETEIDIEQHELLENAQQRITQKKRLFTHFVIFLIGSVFLVLINKILKYGESYDWFIWAITVWAFLFVIHAFNVFVTQKFMGKEWERRQREKLVARQKQRIAELQKEIETDFPISNVNKKKEP
;
A
#
# COMPACT_ATOMS: atom_id res chain seq x y z
N MET A 1 -19.04 4.43 -43.17
CA MET A 1 -19.26 5.31 -42.00
C MET A 1 -18.21 4.93 -40.96
N PHE A 2 -17.12 5.70 -40.87
CA PHE A 2 -16.01 5.38 -39.96
C PHE A 2 -16.40 5.74 -38.52
N SER A 3 -16.69 4.74 -37.70
CA SER A 3 -16.78 4.91 -36.25
C SER A 3 -15.43 5.35 -35.72
N LYS A 4 -15.31 6.64 -35.37
CA LYS A 4 -14.20 7.12 -34.55
C LYS A 4 -14.31 6.42 -33.20
N LYS A 5 -13.44 5.44 -32.93
CA LYS A 5 -13.25 4.96 -31.55
C LYS A 5 -12.80 6.17 -30.74
N LYS A 6 -13.60 6.58 -29.74
CA LYS A 6 -13.17 7.56 -28.75
C LYS A 6 -11.88 7.05 -28.11
N PRO A 7 -10.89 7.90 -27.81
CA PRO A 7 -9.77 7.47 -26.98
C PRO A 7 -10.40 6.89 -25.70
N GLU A 8 -10.10 5.65 -25.33
CA GLU A 8 -10.34 5.18 -23.96
C GLU A 8 -9.58 6.16 -23.07
N THR A 9 -10.34 7.10 -22.51
CA THR A 9 -9.84 8.37 -22.00
C THR A 9 -9.10 8.11 -20.69
N GLU A 10 -7.94 8.72 -20.51
CA GLU A 10 -7.13 8.74 -19.28
C GLU A 10 -7.96 8.92 -17.98
N ILE A 11 -9.06 9.68 -18.05
CA ILE A 11 -10.03 9.88 -16.96
C ILE A 11 -10.68 8.56 -16.50
N ASP A 12 -10.93 7.62 -17.40
CA ASP A 12 -11.53 6.32 -17.11
C ASP A 12 -10.55 5.45 -16.29
N ILE A 13 -9.27 5.42 -16.69
CA ILE A 13 -8.22 4.67 -15.98
C ILE A 13 -8.04 5.19 -14.54
N GLU A 14 -8.00 6.51 -14.35
CA GLU A 14 -7.90 7.11 -13.00
C GLU A 14 -9.11 6.73 -12.13
N GLN A 15 -10.34 6.75 -12.68
CA GLN A 15 -11.53 6.36 -11.93
C GLN A 15 -11.54 4.87 -11.59
N HIS A 16 -11.08 4.03 -12.52
CA HIS A 16 -10.91 2.60 -12.28
C HIS A 16 -9.90 2.32 -11.15
N GLU A 17 -8.75 2.99 -11.14
CA GLU A 17 -7.74 2.83 -10.07
C GLU A 17 -8.27 3.30 -8.70
N LEU A 18 -9.00 4.41 -8.66
CA LEU A 18 -9.61 4.92 -7.42
C LEU A 18 -10.63 3.92 -6.86
N LEU A 19 -11.45 3.32 -7.72
CA LEU A 19 -12.42 2.30 -7.34
C LEU A 19 -11.74 1.02 -6.84
N GLU A 20 -10.72 0.53 -7.54
CA GLU A 20 -9.97 -0.65 -7.11
C GLU A 20 -9.29 -0.43 -5.76
N ASN A 21 -8.68 0.73 -5.55
CA ASN A 21 -8.04 1.08 -4.28
C ASN A 21 -9.08 1.15 -3.16
N ALA A 22 -10.25 1.75 -3.41
CA ALA A 22 -11.34 1.78 -2.43
C ALA A 22 -11.85 0.37 -2.08
N GLN A 23 -12.01 -0.51 -3.08
CA GLN A 23 -12.41 -1.90 -2.86
C GLN A 23 -11.36 -2.68 -2.06
N GLN A 24 -10.07 -2.53 -2.39
CA GLN A 24 -8.98 -3.17 -1.65
C GLN A 24 -8.99 -2.78 -0.18
N ARG A 25 -9.22 -1.49 0.13
CA ARG A 25 -9.35 -0.99 1.50
C ARG A 25 -10.53 -1.63 2.25
N ILE A 26 -11.67 -1.78 1.59
CA ILE A 26 -12.86 -2.40 2.19
C ILE A 26 -12.60 -3.88 2.47
N THR A 27 -12.01 -4.61 1.53
CA THR A 27 -11.71 -6.04 1.68
C THR A 27 -10.71 -6.30 2.80
N GLN A 28 -9.68 -5.46 2.95
CA GLN A 28 -8.73 -5.56 4.07
C GLN A 28 -9.41 -5.39 5.43
N LYS A 29 -10.29 -4.39 5.57
CA LYS A 29 -11.07 -4.19 6.81
C LYS A 29 -12.01 -5.35 7.11
N LYS A 30 -12.70 -5.87 6.08
CA LYS A 30 -13.56 -7.06 6.20
C LYS A 30 -12.77 -8.27 6.68
N ARG A 31 -11.60 -8.53 6.09
CA ARG A 31 -10.72 -9.64 6.49
C ARG A 31 -10.31 -9.55 7.95
N LEU A 32 -9.93 -8.36 8.43
CA LEU A 32 -9.60 -8.15 9.83
C LEU A 32 -10.79 -8.48 10.75
N PHE A 33 -11.99 -8.04 10.38
CA PHE A 33 -13.20 -8.34 11.13
C PHE A 33 -13.52 -9.84 11.15
N THR A 34 -13.34 -10.55 10.03
CA THR A 34 -13.46 -12.01 10.00
C THR A 34 -12.47 -12.70 10.94
N HIS A 35 -11.21 -12.25 10.98
CA HIS A 35 -10.22 -12.80 11.91
C HIS A 35 -10.60 -12.51 13.37
N PHE A 36 -11.16 -11.33 13.66
CA PHE A 36 -11.66 -10.99 14.99
C PHE A 36 -12.81 -11.90 15.43
N VAL A 37 -13.77 -12.17 14.55
CA VAL A 37 -14.90 -13.08 14.85
C VAL A 37 -14.39 -14.50 15.12
N ILE A 38 -13.46 -15.00 14.31
CA ILE A 38 -12.84 -16.32 14.54
C ILE A 38 -12.09 -16.35 15.87
N PHE A 39 -11.35 -15.29 16.21
CA PHE A 39 -10.67 -15.16 17.49
C PHE A 39 -11.63 -15.19 18.68
N LEU A 40 -12.76 -14.49 18.60
CA LEU A 40 -13.80 -14.51 19.64
C LEU A 40 -14.40 -15.90 19.81
N ILE A 41 -14.78 -16.55 18.71
CA ILE A 41 -15.33 -17.91 18.74
C ILE A 41 -14.30 -18.88 19.33
N GLY A 42 -13.05 -18.83 18.86
CA GLY A 42 -11.97 -19.68 19.38
C GLY A 42 -11.68 -19.45 20.86
N SER A 43 -11.71 -18.20 21.33
CA SER A 43 -11.53 -17.87 22.75
C SER A 43 -12.66 -18.45 23.61
N VAL A 44 -13.91 -18.35 23.15
CA VAL A 44 -15.06 -18.96 23.84
C VAL A 44 -14.91 -20.49 23.87
N PHE A 45 -14.53 -21.13 22.77
CA PHE A 45 -14.27 -22.57 22.72
C PHE A 45 -13.17 -23.00 23.69
N LEU A 46 -12.07 -22.25 23.80
CA LEU A 46 -10.98 -22.56 24.75
C LEU A 46 -11.46 -22.51 26.21
N VAL A 47 -12.29 -21.51 26.56
CA VAL A 47 -12.87 -21.40 27.91
C VAL A 47 -13.83 -22.56 28.19
N LEU A 48 -14.66 -22.93 27.20
CA LEU A 48 -15.61 -24.04 27.32
C LEU A 48 -14.87 -25.38 27.51
N ILE A 49 -13.81 -25.63 26.74
CA ILE A 49 -12.99 -26.84 26.89
C ILE A 49 -12.39 -26.91 28.30
N ASN A 50 -11.79 -25.82 28.79
CA ASN A 50 -11.19 -25.85 30.12
C ASN A 50 -12.24 -26.06 31.23
N LYS A 51 -13.37 -25.34 31.18
CA LYS A 51 -14.42 -25.43 32.21
C LYS A 51 -15.25 -26.71 32.18
N ILE A 52 -15.57 -27.25 30.99
CA ILE A 52 -16.47 -28.39 30.84
C ILE A 52 -15.69 -29.71 30.85
N LEU A 53 -14.53 -29.77 30.18
CA LEU A 53 -13.73 -30.99 30.09
C LEU A 53 -12.68 -31.10 31.21
N LYS A 54 -12.62 -30.12 32.14
CA LYS A 54 -11.65 -30.05 33.26
C LYS A 54 -10.19 -30.25 32.84
N TYR A 55 -9.86 -29.87 31.62
CA TYR A 55 -8.57 -30.17 31.01
C TYR A 55 -7.52 -29.15 31.47
N GLY A 56 -6.75 -29.51 32.50
CA GLY A 56 -5.79 -28.59 33.14
C GLY A 56 -6.35 -27.90 34.39
N GLU A 57 -7.16 -28.59 35.19
CA GLU A 57 -7.85 -28.07 36.39
C GLU A 57 -6.95 -27.38 37.43
N SER A 58 -5.63 -27.64 37.41
CA SER A 58 -4.65 -27.03 38.31
C SER A 58 -4.00 -25.75 37.77
N TYR A 59 -4.15 -25.43 36.48
CA TYR A 59 -3.50 -24.27 35.85
C TYR A 59 -4.31 -23.71 34.68
N ASP A 60 -4.63 -22.41 34.74
CA ASP A 60 -5.40 -21.68 33.74
C ASP A 60 -4.59 -21.37 32.46
N TRP A 61 -4.07 -22.40 31.80
CA TRP A 61 -3.26 -22.30 30.57
C TRP A 61 -3.98 -21.56 29.43
N PHE A 62 -5.32 -21.62 29.40
CA PHE A 62 -6.13 -20.94 28.40
C PHE A 62 -5.97 -19.41 28.47
N ILE A 63 -5.66 -18.83 29.64
CA ILE A 63 -5.40 -17.39 29.79
C ILE A 63 -4.16 -17.01 29.00
N TRP A 64 -3.10 -17.81 29.09
CA TRP A 64 -1.88 -17.60 28.32
C TRP A 64 -2.10 -17.80 26.83
N ALA A 65 -2.86 -18.83 26.44
CA ALA A 65 -3.22 -19.06 25.04
C ALA A 65 -4.01 -17.88 24.45
N ILE A 66 -5.04 -17.40 25.15
CA ILE A 66 -5.83 -16.24 24.73
C ILE A 66 -4.97 -14.98 24.72
N THR A 67 -4.08 -14.78 25.69
CA THR A 67 -3.20 -13.60 25.77
C THR A 67 -2.25 -13.52 24.58
N VAL A 68 -1.54 -14.62 24.27
CA VAL A 68 -0.63 -14.68 23.11
C VAL A 68 -1.41 -14.48 21.81
N TRP A 69 -2.59 -15.10 21.70
CA TRP A 69 -3.40 -14.98 20.50
C TRP A 69 -3.99 -13.57 20.32
N ALA A 70 -4.42 -12.94 21.41
CA ALA A 70 -4.86 -11.55 21.45
C ALA A 70 -3.73 -10.60 21.06
N PHE A 71 -2.50 -10.85 21.53
CA PHE A 71 -1.33 -10.06 21.17
C PHE A 71 -1.06 -10.11 19.65
N LEU A 72 -1.08 -11.30 19.05
CA LEU A 72 -0.97 -11.45 17.59
C LEU A 72 -2.10 -10.73 16.84
N PHE A 73 -3.33 -10.79 17.36
CA PHE A 73 -4.46 -10.09 16.79
C PHE A 73 -4.27 -8.56 16.84
N VAL A 74 -3.77 -8.01 17.95
CA VAL A 74 -3.48 -6.57 18.09
C VAL A 74 -2.44 -6.12 17.06
N ILE A 75 -1.36 -6.89 16.86
CA ILE A 75 -0.35 -6.60 15.83
C ILE A 75 -1.00 -6.61 14.44
N HIS A 76 -1.83 -7.62 14.14
CA HIS A 76 -2.52 -7.70 12.85
C HIS A 76 -3.47 -6.51 12.64
N ALA A 77 -4.23 -6.12 13.66
CA ALA A 77 -5.11 -4.97 13.63
C ALA A 77 -4.32 -3.66 13.40
N PHE A 78 -3.22 -3.47 14.12
CA PHE A 78 -2.35 -2.30 13.95
C PHE A 78 -1.77 -2.21 12.53
N ASN A 79 -1.34 -3.33 11.95
CA ASN A 79 -0.84 -3.36 10.58
C ASN A 79 -1.92 -2.97 9.55
N VAL A 80 -3.16 -3.45 9.73
CA VAL A 80 -4.27 -3.13 8.81
C VAL A 80 -4.75 -1.68 8.98
N PHE A 81 -4.79 -1.14 10.20
CA PHE A 81 -5.30 0.21 10.46
C PHE A 81 -4.25 1.32 10.33
N VAL A 82 -3.02 1.08 10.78
CA VAL A 82 -1.94 2.08 10.84
C VAL A 82 -0.98 1.91 9.67
N THR A 83 -0.32 0.75 9.54
CA THR A 83 0.71 0.53 8.51
C THR A 83 0.14 0.71 7.11
N GLN A 84 -1.01 0.12 6.80
CA GLN A 84 -1.65 0.30 5.50
C GLN A 84 -2.16 1.74 5.27
N LYS A 85 -2.60 2.45 6.31
CA LYS A 85 -3.09 3.84 6.18
C LYS A 85 -1.93 4.81 5.95
N PHE A 86 -0.83 4.62 6.66
CA PHE A 86 0.34 5.51 6.62
C PHE A 86 1.30 5.18 5.46
N MET A 87 1.57 3.90 5.22
CA MET A 87 2.53 3.38 4.23
C MET A 87 1.85 2.49 3.18
N GLY A 88 0.63 2.86 2.77
CA GLY A 88 -0.07 2.20 1.67
C GLY A 88 0.30 2.76 0.30
N LYS A 89 -0.35 2.26 -0.76
CA LYS A 89 -0.14 2.68 -2.16
C LYS A 89 -0.09 4.20 -2.37
N GLU A 90 -0.92 4.97 -1.67
CA GLU A 90 -0.93 6.44 -1.77
C GLU A 90 0.37 7.09 -1.26
N TRP A 91 0.96 6.53 -0.20
CA TRP A 91 2.25 7.00 0.29
C TRP A 91 3.36 6.67 -0.70
N GLU A 92 3.36 5.45 -1.25
CA GLU A 92 4.32 5.03 -2.28
C GLU A 92 4.22 5.90 -3.53
N ARG A 93 2.99 6.19 -3.99
CA ARG A 93 2.73 7.07 -5.13
C ARG A 93 3.30 8.47 -4.88
N ARG A 94 3.03 9.08 -3.72
CA ARG A 94 3.62 10.38 -3.35
C ARG A 94 5.14 10.34 -3.31
N GLN A 95 5.76 9.27 -2.81
CA GLN A 95 7.23 9.14 -2.83
C GLN A 95 7.77 9.02 -4.26
N ARG A 96 7.09 8.26 -5.13
CA ARG A 96 7.46 8.09 -6.54
C ARG A 96 7.37 9.41 -7.30
N GLU A 97 6.26 10.12 -7.18
CA GLU A 97 6.05 11.43 -7.81
C GLU A 97 7.14 12.42 -7.38
N LYS A 98 7.48 12.45 -6.08
CA LYS A 98 8.57 13.28 -5.55
C LYS A 98 9.92 12.92 -6.16
N LEU A 99 10.21 11.63 -6.36
CA LEU A 99 11.45 11.17 -6.98
C LEU A 99 11.52 11.55 -8.47
N VAL A 100 10.43 11.33 -9.20
CA VAL A 100 10.33 11.70 -10.63
C VAL A 100 10.47 13.20 -10.82
N ALA A 101 9.87 14.02 -9.96
CA ALA A 101 10.01 15.48 -10.00
C ALA A 101 11.48 15.92 -9.85
N ARG A 102 12.21 15.31 -8.91
CA ARG A 102 13.66 15.56 -8.74
C ARG A 102 14.48 15.15 -9.95
N GLN A 103 14.17 14.00 -10.56
CA GLN A 103 14.84 13.54 -11.78
C GLN A 103 14.60 14.50 -12.95
N LYS A 104 13.36 14.97 -13.14
CA LYS A 104 13.03 15.97 -14.16
C LYS A 104 13.78 17.28 -13.97
N GLN A 105 13.89 17.77 -12.73
CA GLN A 105 14.69 18.95 -12.40
C GLN A 105 16.15 18.75 -12.78
N ARG A 106 16.73 17.60 -12.41
CA ARG A 106 18.13 17.30 -12.74
C ARG A 106 18.38 17.22 -14.24
N ILE A 107 17.46 16.64 -15.00
CA ILE A 107 17.55 16.58 -16.47
C ILE A 107 17.50 18.00 -17.07
N ALA A 108 16.63 18.87 -16.56
CA ALA A 108 16.54 20.25 -17.02
C ALA A 108 17.81 21.06 -16.71
N GLU A 109 18.41 20.86 -15.53
CA GLU A 109 19.73 21.43 -15.18
C GLU A 109 20.82 20.98 -16.16
N LEU A 110 20.92 19.67 -16.41
CA LEU A 110 21.90 19.10 -17.34
C LEU A 110 21.70 19.61 -18.77
N GLN A 111 20.47 19.75 -19.23
CA GLN A 111 20.17 20.34 -20.55
C GLN A 111 20.67 21.79 -20.63
N LYS A 112 20.46 22.58 -19.59
CA LYS A 112 20.92 23.97 -19.52
C LYS A 112 22.45 24.07 -19.46
N GLU A 113 23.13 23.19 -18.74
CA GLU A 113 24.60 23.10 -18.72
C GLU A 113 25.13 22.78 -20.12
N ILE A 114 24.55 21.79 -20.80
CA ILE A 114 24.95 21.41 -22.17
C ILE A 114 24.77 22.58 -23.16
N GLU A 115 23.66 23.30 -23.10
CA GLU A 115 23.43 24.49 -23.95
C GLU A 115 24.43 25.63 -23.67
N THR A 116 24.86 25.76 -22.41
CA THR A 116 25.81 26.79 -21.97
C THR A 116 27.25 26.43 -22.39
N ASP A 117 27.66 25.17 -22.22
CA ASP A 117 29.02 24.68 -22.55
C ASP A 117 29.21 24.44 -24.05
N PHE A 118 28.13 24.10 -24.78
CA PHE A 118 28.11 23.87 -26.22
C PHE A 118 27.06 24.72 -26.92
N PRO A 119 27.20 26.06 -26.94
CA PRO A 119 26.29 26.90 -27.70
C PRO A 119 26.37 26.53 -29.18
N ILE A 120 25.22 26.48 -29.87
CA ILE A 120 25.08 26.08 -31.28
C ILE A 120 26.07 26.84 -32.21
N SER A 121 26.53 28.02 -31.80
CA SER A 121 27.60 28.79 -32.46
C SER A 121 28.94 28.05 -32.57
N ASN A 122 29.32 27.22 -31.58
CA ASN A 122 30.58 26.47 -31.58
C ASN A 122 30.53 25.21 -32.45
N VAL A 123 29.33 24.67 -32.71
CA VAL A 123 29.13 23.53 -33.62
C VAL A 123 29.25 23.97 -35.09
N ASN A 124 28.73 25.15 -35.45
CA ASN A 124 28.91 25.71 -36.78
C ASN A 124 30.36 26.15 -37.05
N LYS A 125 31.08 26.69 -36.06
CA LYS A 125 32.50 27.06 -36.21
C LYS A 125 33.45 25.87 -36.49
N LYS A 126 33.07 24.63 -36.15
CA LYS A 126 33.84 23.43 -36.50
C LYS A 126 33.46 22.82 -37.85
N LYS A 127 32.39 23.32 -38.50
CA LYS A 127 31.81 22.75 -39.73
C LYS A 127 31.99 23.63 -40.97
N GLU A 128 32.36 24.89 -40.82
CA GLU A 128 32.88 25.69 -41.94
C GLU A 128 34.39 25.40 -42.11
N PRO A 129 34.87 25.26 -43.36
CA PRO A 129 35.89 24.30 -43.80
C PRO A 129 37.32 24.53 -43.30
#